data_AF-A0A9D7ZTR9-F1
#
_entry.id   AF-A0A9D7ZTR9-F1
#
_cell.length_a   1.000
_cell.length_b   1.000
_cell.length_c   1.000
_cell.angle_alpha   90.00
_cell.angle_beta   90.00
_cell.angle_gamma   90.00
#
_symmetry.space_group_name_H-M   'P 1'
#
loop_
_entity.id
_entity.type
_entity.pdbx_description
1 polymer ?
#
loop_
_entity_poly.entity_id
_entity_poly.type
_entity_poly.pdbx_seq_one_letter_code
_entity_poly.pdbx_strand_id
1 'polypeptide(L)' 'MHARPASKIAQMVDSAQSGVWLCANSTKVDAASIIDILTLCAVKGTKIVIEIENQEDMMILERIFDFFEAGFGEIER' A
#
# COMPACT_ATOMS: atom_id res chain seq x y z
N MET A 1 -4.24 6.69 6.21
CA MET A 1 -4.74 5.62 5.33
C MET A 1 -6.17 5.31 5.72
N HIS A 2 -7.11 5.45 4.79
CA HIS A 2 -8.54 5.18 5.00
C HIS A 2 -9.07 4.30 3.86
N ALA A 3 -10.38 4.06 3.82
CA ALA A 3 -11.00 3.04 2.95
C ALA A 3 -10.70 3.23 1.46
N ARG A 4 -10.68 4.47 0.97
CA ARG A 4 -10.45 4.77 -0.45
C ARG A 4 -9.03 4.43 -0.94
N PRO A 5 -7.94 4.97 -0.35
CA PRO A 5 -6.59 4.57 -0.73
C PRO A 5 -6.32 3.09 -0.44
N ALA A 6 -6.90 2.52 0.62
CA ALA A 6 -6.79 1.08 0.89
C ALA A 6 -7.37 0.23 -0.25
N SER A 7 -8.56 0.58 -0.76
CA SER A 7 -9.16 -0.11 -1.90
C SER A 7 -8.34 0.03 -3.18
N LYS A 8 -7.74 1.20 -3.44
CA LYS A 8 -6.87 1.40 -4.60
C LYS A 8 -5.59 0.58 -4.51
N ILE A 9 -4.97 0.50 -3.34
CA ILE A 9 -3.77 -0.33 -3.13
C ILE A 9 -4.12 -1.80 -3.37
N ALA A 10 -5.19 -2.31 -2.77
CA ALA A 10 -5.64 -3.68 -3.00
C ALA A 10 -5.88 -3.99 -4.49
N GLN A 11 -6.47 -3.06 -5.24
CA GLN A 11 -6.63 -3.19 -6.69
C GLN A 11 -5.30 -3.19 -7.46
N MET A 12 -4.29 -2.41 -7.02
CA MET A 12 -2.96 -2.41 -7.66
C MET A 12 -2.22 -3.73 -7.43
N VAL A 13 -2.44 -4.34 -6.26
CA VAL A 13 -1.81 -5.59 -5.83
C VAL A 13 -2.48 -6.82 -6.45
N ASP A 14 -3.71 -6.72 -6.95
CA ASP A 14 -4.46 -7.83 -7.56
C ASP A 14 -3.71 -8.53 -8.72
N SER A 15 -2.80 -7.80 -9.40
CA SER A 15 -1.94 -8.36 -10.45
C SER A 15 -0.58 -8.90 -9.98
N ALA A 16 -0.29 -8.89 -8.67
CA ALA A 16 0.97 -9.38 -8.13
C ALA A 16 1.06 -10.90 -8.24
N GLN A 17 2.27 -11.40 -8.51
CA GLN A 17 2.53 -12.83 -8.53
C GLN A 17 2.72 -13.40 -7.11
N SER A 18 3.10 -12.55 -6.15
CA SER A 18 3.48 -12.94 -4.81
C SER A 18 2.95 -11.96 -3.75
N GLY A 19 3.20 -12.24 -2.47
CA GLY A 19 2.75 -11.40 -1.38
C GLY A 19 3.33 -9.98 -1.48
N VAL A 20 2.44 -8.98 -1.37
CA VAL A 20 2.81 -7.57 -1.20
C VAL A 20 2.38 -7.13 0.19
N TRP A 21 3.27 -6.49 0.92
CA TRP A 21 3.07 -6.19 2.33
C TRP A 21 3.24 -4.70 2.61
N LEU A 22 2.39 -4.17 3.50
CA LEU A 22 2.58 -2.86 4.09
C LEU A 22 3.02 -3.03 5.55
N CYS A 23 4.15 -2.44 5.88
CA CYS A 23 4.74 -2.49 7.22
C CYS A 23 4.76 -1.08 7.83
N ALA A 24 4.24 -0.96 9.05
CA ALA A 24 4.24 0.27 9.84
C ALA A 24 4.52 -0.07 11.30
N ASN A 25 5.52 0.58 11.90
CA ASN A 25 5.95 0.29 13.27
C ASN A 25 6.27 -1.21 13.44
N SER A 26 5.50 -1.93 14.25
CA SER A 26 5.60 -3.38 14.49
C SER A 26 4.52 -4.20 13.78
N THR A 27 3.71 -3.56 12.92
CA THR A 27 2.57 -4.18 12.24
C THR A 27 2.91 -4.40 10.78
N LYS A 28 2.74 -5.63 10.30
CA LYS A 28 2.85 -6.02 8.89
C LYS A 28 1.50 -6.58 8.46
N VAL A 29 0.97 -6.08 7.34
CA VAL A 29 -0.36 -6.44 6.86
C VAL A 29 -0.34 -6.73 5.36
N ASP A 30 -1.27 -7.58 4.91
CA ASP A 30 -1.43 -7.93 3.50
C ASP A 30 -1.99 -6.74 2.70
N ALA A 31 -1.29 -6.33 1.65
CA ALA A 31 -1.69 -5.22 0.80
C ALA A 31 -2.83 -5.57 -0.19
N ALA A 32 -3.19 -6.86 -0.32
CA ALA A 32 -4.37 -7.29 -1.08
C ALA A 32 -5.67 -7.18 -0.26
N SER A 33 -5.58 -7.12 1.08
CA SER A 33 -6.75 -7.03 1.96
C SER A 33 -7.02 -5.59 2.40
N ILE A 34 -8.16 -5.03 1.94
CA ILE A 34 -8.61 -3.69 2.35
C ILE A 34 -8.76 -3.60 3.86
N ILE A 35 -9.28 -4.65 4.49
CA ILE A 35 -9.48 -4.70 5.95
C ILE A 35 -8.14 -4.65 6.67
N ASP A 36 -7.17 -5.45 6.24
CA ASP A 36 -5.82 -5.51 6.80
C ASP A 36 -5.13 -4.15 6.71
N ILE A 37 -5.19 -3.50 5.54
CA ILE A 37 -4.66 -2.14 5.35
C ILE A 37 -5.30 -1.14 6.32
N LEU A 38 -6.61 -1.23 6.57
CA LEU A 38 -7.30 -0.37 7.53
C LEU A 38 -6.85 -0.62 8.98
N THR A 39 -6.50 -1.87 9.32
CA THR A 39 -5.99 -2.20 10.66
C THR A 39 -4.60 -1.63 10.94
N LEU A 40 -3.84 -1.27 9.90
CA LEU A 40 -2.52 -0.64 10.04
C LEU A 40 -2.58 0.69 10.79
N CYS A 41 -3.76 1.33 10.84
CA CYS A 41 -4.00 2.59 11.56
C CYS A 41 -2.98 3.71 11.21
N ALA A 42 -2.46 3.69 9.98
CA ALA A 42 -1.44 4.63 9.54
C ALA A 42 -2.03 6.03 9.37
N VAL A 43 -1.64 6.94 10.27
CA VAL A 43 -2.02 8.36 10.22
C VAL A 43 -1.02 9.15 9.36
N LYS A 44 -1.34 10.42 9.06
CA LYS A 44 -0.41 11.28 8.33
C LYS A 44 0.92 11.38 9.09
N GLY A 45 2.03 11.19 8.37
CA GLY A 45 3.37 11.18 8.95
C GLY A 45 3.85 9.81 9.44
N THR A 46 3.01 8.78 9.42
CA THR A 46 3.45 7.39 9.65
C THR A 46 4.39 6.97 8.52
N LYS A 47 5.56 6.42 8.89
CA LYS A 47 6.48 5.80 7.92
C LYS A 47 5.93 4.41 7.56
N ILE A 48 5.83 4.16 6.26
CA ILE A 48 5.39 2.89 5.69
C ILE A 48 6.55 2.29 4.91
N VAL A 49 6.77 0.99 5.10
CA VAL A 49 7.66 0.19 4.25
C VAL A 49 6.78 -0.71 3.40
N ILE A 50 7.08 -0.78 2.11
CA ILE A 50 6.41 -1.67 1.16
C ILE A 50 7.39 -2.79 0.85
N GLU A 51 6.95 -4.03 1.02
CA GLU A 51 7.75 -5.23 0.71
C GLU A 51 7.04 -6.05 -0.35
N ILE A 52 7.82 -6.56 -1.30
CA ILE A 52 7.40 -7.56 -2.29
C ILE A 52 8.23 -8.81 -2.10
N GLU A 53 7.64 -9.98 -2.32
CA GLU A 53 8.35 -11.26 -2.20
C GLU A 53 9.02 -11.72 -3.51
N ASN A 54 8.56 -11.18 -4.64
CA ASN A 54 9.11 -11.45 -5.96
C ASN A 54 9.60 -10.15 -6.62
N GLN A 55 10.81 -10.17 -7.16
CA GLN A 55 11.39 -9.03 -7.88
C GLN A 55 10.61 -8.69 -9.16
N GLU A 56 9.90 -9.65 -9.76
CA GLU A 56 9.02 -9.39 -10.92
C GLU A 56 7.85 -8.45 -10.57
N ASP A 57 7.48 -8.33 -9.29
CA ASP A 57 6.43 -7.43 -8.81
C ASP A 57 6.95 -6.00 -8.56
N MET A 58 8.19 -5.65 -8.97
CA MET A 58 8.77 -4.32 -8.75
C MET A 58 7.91 -3.18 -9.30
N MET A 59 7.27 -3.40 -10.45
CA MET A 59 6.35 -2.41 -11.04
C MET A 59 5.13 -2.10 -10.15
N ILE A 60 4.71 -3.05 -9.30
CA ILE A 60 3.62 -2.86 -8.34
C ILE A 60 4.10 -2.00 -7.18
N LEU A 61 5.32 -2.25 -6.68
CA LEU A 61 5.96 -1.43 -5.66
C LEU A 61 6.08 0.03 -6.13
N GLU A 62 6.57 0.26 -7.35
CA GLU A 62 6.67 1.60 -7.94
C GLU A 62 5.31 2.29 -8.05
N ARG A 63 4.27 1.58 -8.52
CA ARG A 63 2.91 2.12 -8.61
C ARG A 63 2.34 2.53 -7.25
N ILE A 64 2.55 1.70 -6.22
CA ILE A 64 2.11 2.03 -4.86
C ILE A 64 2.89 3.24 -4.36
N PHE A 65 4.21 3.28 -4.55
CA PHE A 65 5.05 4.41 -4.16
C PHE A 65 4.58 5.72 -4.80
N ASP A 66 4.38 5.75 -6.11
CA ASP A 66 3.88 6.91 -6.85
C ASP A 66 2.48 7.33 -6.36
N PHE A 67 1.64 6.37 -5.99
CA PHE A 67 0.33 6.63 -5.42
C PHE A 67 0.40 7.33 -4.05
N PHE A 68 1.38 6.98 -3.21
CA PHE A 68 1.65 7.69 -1.96
C PHE A 68 2.22 9.10 -2.22
N GLU A 69 3.17 9.25 -3.14
CA GLU A 69 3.77 10.55 -3.51
C GLU A 69 2.73 11.52 -4.09
N ALA A 70 1.75 11.01 -4.84
CA ALA A 70 0.62 11.78 -5.34
C ALA A 70 -0.42 12.15 -4.26
N GLY A 71 -0.15 11.85 -2.98
CA GLY A 71 -1.09 12.09 -1.88
C GLY A 71 -2.41 11.34 -2.08
N PHE A 72 -2.31 10.09 -2.52
CA PHE A 72 -3.44 9.22 -2.89
C PHE A 72 -4.33 9.76 -4.04
N GLY A 73 -3.84 10.78 -4.77
CA GLY A 73 -4.62 11.51 -5.77
C GLY A 73 -5.78 12.31 -5.17
N GLU A 74 -5.64 12.74 -3.92
CA GLU A 74 -6.65 13.51 -3.18
C GLU A 74 -6.24 14.96 -2.93
N ILE A 75 -4.96 15.28 -3.19
CA ILE A 75 -4.46 16.64 -3.09
C ILE A 75 -4.84 17.34 -4.41
N GLU A 76 -5.92 18.12 -4.38
CA GLU A 76 -6.15 19.14 -5.40
C GLU A 76 -5.04 20.20 -5.28
N ARG A 77 -4.41 20.54 -6.41
CA ARG A 77 -3.41 21.61 -6.50
C ARG A 77 -4.06 22.98 -6.40
#